data_AF-A0A0B4EL70-F1
#
_entry.id   AF-A0A0B4EL70-F1
#
_cell.length_a   1.000
_cell.length_b   1.000
_cell.length_c   1.000
_cell.angle_alpha   90.00
_cell.angle_beta   90.00
_cell.angle_gamma   90.00
#
_symmetry.space_group_name_H-M   'P 1'
#
loop_
_entity.id
_entity.type
_entity.pdbx_description
1 polymer ?
#
loop_
_entity_poly.entity_id
_entity_poly.type
_entity_poly.pdbx_seq_one_letter_code
_entity_poly.pdbx_strand_id
1 'polypeptide(L)' 'MGVPQKHVTSRAEADVAADRACLRCRKPFPSAGFGERICPRCKGSKAWRGAAPEGVSTGRHRGGQSS' A
#
# COMPACT_ATOMS: atom_id res chain seq x y z
N MET A 1 -16.62 -14.69 26.81
CA MET A 1 -15.37 -13.98 27.14
C MET A 1 -14.41 -14.17 25.97
N GLY A 2 -14.26 -13.17 25.10
CA GLY A 2 -13.42 -13.27 23.91
C GLY A 2 -11.96 -13.04 24.27
N VAL A 3 -11.10 -14.01 23.97
CA VAL A 3 -9.65 -13.90 24.19
C VAL A 3 -9.09 -12.92 23.15
N PRO A 4 -8.34 -11.86 23.55
CA PRO A 4 -7.75 -10.94 22.59
C PRO A 4 -6.63 -11.64 21.81
N GLN A 5 -6.87 -11.83 20.52
CA GLN A 5 -5.93 -12.42 19.57
C GLN A 5 -4.79 -11.41 19.34
N LYS A 6 -3.73 -11.50 20.15
CA LYS A 6 -2.47 -10.76 19.93
C LYS A 6 -1.80 -11.31 18.66
N HIS A 7 -2.13 -10.76 17.50
CA HIS A 7 -1.32 -10.96 16.30
C HIS A 7 0.04 -10.31 16.56
N VAL A 8 1.01 -11.13 16.98
CA VAL A 8 2.42 -10.75 16.92
C VAL A 8 2.70 -10.61 15.44
N THR A 9 2.80 -9.37 14.96
CA THR A 9 3.24 -9.07 13.60
C THR A 9 4.71 -9.42 13.52
N SER A 10 4.99 -10.72 13.37
CA SER A 10 6.30 -11.21 12.98
C SER A 10 6.65 -10.45 11.74
N ARG A 11 7.64 -9.56 11.84
CA ARG A 11 8.15 -8.80 10.70
C ARG A 11 8.43 -9.85 9.65
N ALA A 12 7.65 -9.84 8.56
CA ALA A 12 7.72 -10.90 7.58
C ALA A 12 9.18 -11.02 7.18
N GLU A 13 9.83 -12.15 7.43
CA GLU A 13 11.28 -12.30 7.25
C GLU A 13 11.72 -12.01 5.81
N ALA A 14 10.75 -12.01 4.88
CA ALA A 14 10.89 -11.64 3.49
C ALA A 14 10.77 -10.12 3.19
N ASP A 15 10.49 -9.26 4.18
CA ASP A 15 10.47 -7.79 4.06
C ASP A 15 11.88 -7.19 4.17
N VAL A 16 12.81 -7.81 3.45
CA VAL A 16 14.21 -7.39 3.35
C VAL A 16 14.49 -6.71 2.02
N ALA A 17 15.54 -5.89 2.01
CA ALA A 17 16.02 -5.25 0.80
C ALA A 17 16.57 -6.31 -0.16
N ALA A 18 16.08 -6.31 -1.40
CA ALA A 18 16.49 -7.28 -2.43
C ALA A 18 16.24 -6.73 -3.84
N ASP A 19 16.99 -7.23 -4.82
CA ASP A 19 16.70 -7.02 -6.24
C ASP A 19 15.47 -7.83 -6.66
N ARG A 20 14.44 -7.13 -7.16
CA ARG A 20 13.20 -7.76 -7.63
C ARG A 20 12.87 -7.33 -9.05
N ALA A 21 12.13 -8.17 -9.77
CA ALA A 21 11.61 -7.83 -11.09
C ALA A 21 10.39 -6.89 -10.97
N CYS A 22 10.44 -5.75 -11.64
CA CYS A 22 9.31 -4.82 -11.70
C CYS A 22 8.08 -5.50 -12.32
N LEU A 23 6.92 -5.42 -11.66
CA LEU A 23 5.69 -6.02 -12.21
C LEU A 23 5.21 -5.35 -13.50
N ARG A 24 5.64 -4.11 -13.78
CA ARG A 24 5.24 -3.36 -14.98
C ARG A 24 6.16 -3.59 -16.17
N CYS A 25 7.46 -3.48 -15.98
CA CYS A 25 8.45 -3.51 -17.07
C CYS A 25 9.44 -4.67 -16.97
N ARG A 26 9.30 -5.54 -15.96
CA ARG A 26 10.14 -6.73 -15.70
C ARG A 26 11.62 -6.46 -15.47
N LYS A 27 12.08 -5.21 -15.49
CA LYS A 27 13.45 -4.84 -15.15
C LYS A 27 13.76 -5.12 -13.67
N PRO A 28 14.94 -5.68 -13.35
CA PRO A 28 15.40 -5.82 -11.97
C PRO A 28 15.62 -4.43 -11.36
N PHE A 29 15.24 -4.25 -10.10
CA PHE A 29 15.45 -3.01 -9.36
C PHE A 29 15.58 -3.29 -7.84
N PRO A 30 16.34 -2.46 -7.11
CA PRO A 30 16.47 -2.59 -5.67
C PRO A 30 15.14 -2.24 -5.01
N SER A 31 14.60 -3.17 -4.22
CA SER A 31 13.35 -3.02 -3.48
C SER A 31 13.66 -3.04 -1.99
N ALA A 32 13.18 -2.07 -1.22
CA ALA A 32 13.47 -1.99 0.22
C ALA A 32 12.78 -3.07 1.08
N GLY A 33 11.63 -3.59 0.60
CA GLY A 33 10.81 -4.57 1.31
C GLY A 33 9.70 -5.07 0.39
N PHE A 34 8.97 -6.12 0.77
CA PHE A 34 7.96 -6.81 -0.07
C PHE A 34 6.91 -5.87 -0.66
N GLY A 35 6.62 -4.75 0.03
CA GLY A 35 5.70 -3.71 -0.44
C GLY A 35 6.18 -2.97 -1.69
N GLU A 36 7.49 -2.95 -1.98
CA GLU A 36 8.03 -2.29 -3.16
C GLU A 36 8.24 -3.29 -4.30
N ARG A 37 7.29 -3.30 -5.25
CA ARG A 37 7.25 -4.24 -6.39
C ARG A 37 7.31 -3.55 -7.76
N ILE A 38 7.39 -2.22 -7.77
CA ILE A 38 7.39 -1.38 -8.96
C ILE A 38 8.63 -0.50 -8.92
N CYS A 39 9.44 -0.53 -9.98
CA CYS A 39 10.67 0.25 -10.03
C CYS A 39 10.38 1.76 -9.99
N PRO A 40 11.33 2.61 -9.54
CA PRO A 40 11.14 4.06 -9.40
C PRO A 40 10.66 4.75 -10.68
N ARG A 41 11.13 4.28 -11.84
CA ARG A 41 10.72 4.78 -13.16
C ARG A 41 9.23 4.53 -13.43
N CYS A 42 8.75 3.31 -13.17
CA CYS A 42 7.35 2.95 -13.35
C CYS A 42 6.45 3.56 -12.26
N LYS A 43 6.97 3.71 -11.04
CA LYS A 43 6.29 4.36 -9.91
C LYS A 43 6.06 5.85 -10.16
N GLY A 44 7.03 6.54 -10.77
CA GLY A 44 6.92 7.94 -11.19
C GLY A 44 6.13 8.17 -12.47
N SER A 45 5.83 7.11 -13.22
CA SER A 45 5.02 7.21 -14.44
C SER A 45 3.58 7.56 -14.08
N LYS A 46 2.94 8.43 -14.89
CA LYS A 46 1.57 8.95 -14.68
C LYS A 46 0.51 7.84 -14.52
N ALA A 47 0.81 6.63 -15.04
CA ALA A 47 -0.03 5.44 -14.92
C ALA A 47 -0.13 4.85 -13.50
N TRP A 48 0.83 5.10 -12.60
CA TRP A 48 0.78 4.60 -11.21
C TRP A 48 0.07 5.60 -10.26
N ARG A 49 0.22 6.90 -10.52
CA ARG A 49 -0.39 7.97 -9.70
C ARG A 49 -1.91 8.06 -9.82
N GLY A 50 -2.52 7.54 -10.89
CA GLY A 50 -3.97 7.59 -11.11
C GLY A 50 -4.79 6.45 -10.49
N ALA A 51 -4.16 5.50 -9.78
CA ALA A 51 -4.84 4.33 -9.21
C ALA A 51 -5.18 4.48 -7.71
N ALA A 52 -4.80 5.58 -7.07
CA ALA A 52 -5.51 5.99 -5.88
C ALA A 52 -6.85 6.54 -6.39
N PRO A 53 -8.02 5.92 -6.09
CA PRO A 53 -9.22 6.75 -6.08
C PRO A 53 -8.85 7.92 -5.18
N GLU A 54 -8.98 9.15 -5.67
CA GLU A 54 -9.10 10.29 -4.80
C GLU A 54 -10.26 9.94 -3.87
N GLY A 55 -9.91 9.34 -2.74
CA GLY A 55 -10.75 9.21 -1.59
C GLY A 55 -10.97 10.64 -1.19
N VAL A 56 -11.96 11.23 -1.85
CA VAL A 56 -12.69 12.37 -1.36
C VAL A 56 -12.96 12.03 0.10
N SER A 57 -12.22 12.67 0.98
CA SER A 57 -12.48 12.72 2.40
C SER A 57 -13.75 13.55 2.61
N THR A 58 -14.83 13.27 1.87
CA THR A 58 -16.16 13.73 2.27
C THR A 58 -16.55 12.81 3.41
N GLY A 59 -16.07 13.17 4.60
CA GLY A 59 -16.63 12.71 5.85
C GLY A 59 -18.13 12.84 5.75
N ARG A 60 -18.81 11.70 5.60
CA ARG A 60 -20.26 11.64 5.67
C ARG A 60 -20.63 11.79 7.14
N HIS A 61 -20.62 13.02 7.63
CA HIS A 61 -21.24 13.37 8.89
C HIS A 61 -22.76 13.32 8.70
N ARG A 62 -23.23 12.12 9.03
CA ARG A 62 -24.58 11.68 9.32
C ARG A 62 -25.43 12.81 9.92
N GLY A 63 -26.61 13.01 9.35
CA GLY A 63 -27.54 14.07 9.69
C GLY A 63 -27.93 14.12 11.17
N GLY A 64 -28.27 15.34 11.59
CA GLY A 64 -28.95 15.65 12.84
C GLY A 64 -29.88 16.84 12.57
N GLN A 65 -31.15 16.51 12.38
CA GLN A 65 -32.28 17.43 12.29
C GLN A 65 -32.71 17.76 13.72
N SER A 66 -32.97 19.02 14.06
CA SER A 66 -34.01 19.38 15.05
C SER A 66 -34.14 20.89 15.25
N SER A 67 -35.36 21.36 14.97
CA SER A 67 -36.17 22.47 15.54
C SER A 67 -35.56 23.84 15.83
#